data_AF-A0AAC9M1H2-F1
#
_entry.id   AF-A0AAC9M1H2-F1
#
_cell.length_a   1.000
_cell.length_b   1.000
_cell.length_c   1.000
_cell.angle_alpha   90.00
_cell.angle_beta   90.00
_cell.angle_gamma   90.00
#
_symmetry.space_group_name_H-M   'P 1'
#
loop_
_entity.id
_entity.type
_entity.pdbx_description
1 polymer ?
#
loop_
_entity_poly.entity_id
_entity_poly.type
_entity_poly.pdbx_seq_one_letter_code
_entity_poly.pdbx_strand_id
1 'polypeptide(L)' 'MESTKIPKMIIKKKLKKGVIKKQLKKVDKAIVEIAEMKFENYEEKEEKLDALIFLKNRILTEARELL' A
#
# COMPACT_ATOMS: atom_id res chain seq x y z
N MET A 1 -14.32 -3.86 -38.38
CA MET A 1 -13.49 -4.23 -37.22
C MET A 1 -13.70 -3.15 -36.17
N GLU A 2 -14.51 -3.41 -35.14
CA GLU A 2 -14.70 -2.45 -34.04
C GLU A 2 -13.36 -2.30 -33.29
N SER A 3 -12.78 -1.12 -33.38
CA SER A 3 -11.59 -0.77 -32.61
C SER A 3 -12.01 -0.73 -31.13
N THR A 4 -11.67 -1.77 -30.38
CA THR A 4 -11.78 -1.83 -28.91
C THR A 4 -10.81 -0.83 -28.26
N LYS A 5 -11.05 0.46 -28.45
CA LYS A 5 -10.31 1.53 -27.78
C LYS A 5 -10.79 1.58 -26.34
N ILE A 6 -10.05 0.89 -25.47
CA ILE A 6 -10.25 0.99 -24.03
C ILE A 6 -10.15 2.48 -23.65
N PRO A 7 -11.18 3.07 -23.01
CA PRO A 7 -11.16 4.47 -22.63
C PRO A 7 -9.95 4.81 -21.75
N LYS A 8 -9.29 5.94 -22.03
CA LYS A 8 -8.11 6.43 -21.27
C LYS A 8 -8.37 6.50 -19.75
N MET A 9 -9.61 6.73 -19.32
CA MET A 9 -10.00 6.70 -17.90
C MET A 9 -9.84 5.31 -17.25
N ILE A 10 -10.21 4.25 -17.96
CA ILE A 10 -10.09 2.87 -17.46
C ILE A 10 -8.62 2.50 -17.29
N ILE A 11 -7.77 2.93 -18.23
CA ILE A 11 -6.31 2.72 -18.17
C ILE A 11 -5.71 3.46 -16.96
N LYS A 12 -6.07 4.73 -16.74
CA LYS A 12 -5.63 5.51 -15.56
C LYS A 12 -6.06 4.89 -14.23
N LYS A 13 -7.32 4.43 -14.10
CA LYS A 13 -7.79 3.73 -12.89
C LYS A 13 -7.02 2.43 -12.65
N LYS A 14 -6.78 1.62 -13.69
CA LYS A 14 -5.98 0.38 -13.59
C LYS A 14 -4.54 0.64 -13.16
N LEU A 15 -3.90 1.68 -13.71
CA LEU A 15 -2.56 2.11 -13.32
C LEU A 15 -2.49 2.50 -11.84
N LYS A 16 -3.43 3.34 -11.37
CA LYS A 16 -3.50 3.74 -9.95
C LYS A 16 -3.70 2.53 -9.01
N LYS A 17 -4.60 1.60 -9.36
CA LYS A 17 -4.78 0.34 -8.60
C LYS A 17 -3.50 -0.50 -8.53
N GLY A 18 -2.73 -0.54 -9.62
CA GLY A 18 -1.42 -1.22 -9.65
C GLY A 18 -0.38 -0.57 -8.73
N VAL A 19 -0.33 0.76 -8.68
CA VAL A 19 0.57 1.52 -7.80
C VAL A 19 0.24 1.27 -6.33
N ILE A 20 -1.04 1.35 -5.95
CA ILE A 20 -1.50 1.07 -4.58
C ILE A 20 -1.16 -0.35 -4.14
N LYS A 21 -1.39 -1.34 -5.02
CA LYS A 21 -1.02 -2.74 -4.73
C LYS A 21 0.48 -2.89 -4.47
N LYS A 22 1.34 -2.16 -5.20
CA LYS A 22 2.79 -2.15 -4.96
C LYS A 22 3.14 -1.48 -3.64
N GLN A 23 2.48 -0.39 -3.27
CA GLN A 23 2.70 0.29 -2.00
C GLN A 23 2.30 -0.59 -0.80
N LEU A 24 1.12 -1.22 -0.84
CA LEU A 24 0.67 -2.14 0.21
C LEU A 24 1.67 -3.28 0.43
N LYS A 25 2.14 -3.92 -0.65
CA LYS A 25 3.17 -4.97 -0.55
C LYS A 25 4.47 -4.51 0.12
N LYS A 26 4.88 -3.26 -0.12
CA LYS A 26 6.08 -2.70 0.53
C LYS A 26 5.86 -2.49 2.02
N VAL A 27 4.69 -1.98 2.41
CA VAL A 27 4.33 -1.78 3.82
C VAL A 27 4.22 -3.12 4.54
N ASP A 28 3.56 -4.11 3.95
CA ASP A 28 3.46 -5.45 4.54
C ASP A 28 4.86 -6.08 4.73
N LYS A 29 5.77 -5.91 3.78
CA LYS A 29 7.16 -6.38 3.92
C LYS A 29 7.88 -5.67 5.06
N ALA A 30 7.75 -4.35 5.16
CA ALA A 30 8.36 -3.57 6.23
C ALA A 30 7.82 -3.97 7.63
N ILE A 31 6.51 -4.26 7.74
CA ILE A 31 5.91 -4.74 8.98
C ILE A 31 6.54 -6.07 9.41
N VAL A 32 6.71 -7.01 8.47
CA VAL A 32 7.36 -8.31 8.74
C VAL A 32 8.82 -8.11 9.14
N GLU A 33 9.57 -7.27 8.44
CA GLU A 33 10.97 -6.96 8.76
C GLU A 33 11.11 -6.36 10.17
N ILE A 34 10.22 -5.44 10.58
CA ILE A 34 10.20 -4.89 11.94
C ILE A 34 9.76 -5.95 12.97
N ALA A 35 8.82 -6.82 12.64
CA ALA A 35 8.41 -7.89 13.54
C ALA A 35 9.57 -8.85 13.85
N GLU A 36 10.36 -9.21 12.83
CA GLU A 36 11.50 -10.14 12.90
C GLU A 36 12.77 -9.50 13.47
N MET A 37 12.93 -8.17 13.34
CA MET A 37 14.03 -7.46 13.96
C MET A 37 14.02 -7.60 15.49
N LYS A 38 15.21 -7.83 16.04
CA LYS A 38 15.45 -7.76 17.49
C LYS A 38 15.63 -6.30 17.87
N PHE A 39 14.69 -5.79 18.65
CA PHE A 39 14.77 -4.45 19.21
C PHE A 39 15.24 -4.55 20.65
N GLU A 40 16.19 -3.71 21.02
CA GLU A 40 16.58 -3.52 22.43
C GLU A 40 15.56 -2.66 23.17
N ASN A 41 14.93 -1.72 22.46
CA ASN A 41 13.85 -0.87 22.97
C ASN A 41 12.50 -1.27 22.35
N TYR A 42 11.56 -1.73 23.18
CA TYR A 42 10.22 -2.11 22.76
C TYR A 42 9.35 -0.92 22.35
N GLU A 43 9.54 0.25 22.96
CA GLU A 43 8.77 1.46 22.65
C GLU A 43 9.09 1.93 21.22
N GLU A 44 10.36 1.93 20.83
CA GLU A 44 10.80 2.23 19.47
C GLU A 44 10.23 1.23 18.44
N LYS A 45 10.10 -0.04 18.83
CA LYS A 45 9.47 -1.07 17.99
C LYS A 45 7.99 -0.79 17.77
N GLU A 46 7.26 -0.47 18.83
CA GLU A 46 5.84 -0.15 18.76
C GLU A 46 5.58 1.12 17.93
N GLU A 47 6.33 2.21 18.16
CA GLU A 47 6.18 3.44 17.39
C GLU A 47 6.38 3.21 15.88
N LYS A 48 7.40 2.43 15.52
CA LYS A 48 7.65 2.08 14.12
C LYS A 48 6.55 1.21 13.53
N LEU A 49 6.00 0.29 14.31
CA LEU A 49 4.90 -0.57 13.86
C LEU A 49 3.62 0.23 13.67
N ASP A 50 3.31 1.14 14.60
CA ASP A 50 2.15 2.04 14.52
C ASP A 50 2.24 2.97 13.31
N ALA A 51 3.42 3.52 13.04
CA ALA A 51 3.65 4.33 11.84
C ALA A 51 3.37 3.53 10.55
N LEU A 52 3.78 2.26 10.49
CA LEU A 52 3.51 1.39 9.34
C LEU A 52 2.01 1.02 9.22
N ILE A 53 1.33 0.76 10.34
CA ILE A 53 -0.11 0.51 10.36
C ILE A 53 -0.88 1.74 9.88
N PHE A 54 -0.51 2.93 10.36
CA PHE A 54 -1.10 4.19 9.92
C PHE A 54 -0.93 4.38 8.41
N LEU A 55 0.28 4.15 7.89
CA LEU A 55 0.56 4.23 6.46
C LEU A 55 -0.27 3.23 5.65
N LYS A 56 -0.40 1.98 6.14
CA LYS A 56 -1.24 0.96 5.52
C LYS A 56 -2.70 1.41 5.43
N ASN A 57 -3.25 1.93 6.52
CA ASN A 57 -4.62 2.42 6.58
C ASN A 57 -4.87 3.57 5.61
N ARG A 58 -3.93 4.52 5.52
CA ARG A 58 -4.00 5.62 4.56
C ARG A 58 -4.04 5.12 3.12
N ILE A 59 -3.18 4.18 2.74
CA ILE A 59 -3.16 3.59 1.40
C ILE A 59 -4.48 2.85 1.10
N LEU A 60 -5.05 2.16 2.09
CA LEU A 60 -6.36 1.49 1.94
C LEU A 60 -7.51 2.48 1.74
N THR A 61 -7.46 3.65 2.39
CA THR A 61 -8.42 4.74 2.16
C THR A 61 -8.32 5.27 0.74
N GLU A 62 -7.12 5.59 0.26
CA GLU A 62 -6.89 6.01 -1.13
C GLU A 62 -7.34 4.93 -2.13
N ALA A 63 -7.19 3.65 -1.77
CA ALA A 63 -7.67 2.53 -2.58
C ALA A 63 -9.20 2.47 -2.67
N ARG A 64 -9.91 2.78 -1.57
CA ARG A 64 -11.38 2.86 -1.54
C ARG A 64 -11.91 4.00 -2.41
N GLU A 65 -11.25 5.15 -2.40
CA GLU A 65 -11.63 6.29 -3.26
C GLU A 65 -11.44 6.01 -4.76
N LEU A 66 -10.66 4.98 -5.12
CA LEU A 66 -10.38 4.59 -6.51
C LEU A 66 -11.25 3.43 -7.03
N LEU A 67 -12.07 2.83 -6.17
CA LEU A 67 -13.09 1.85 -6.58
C LEU A 67 -14.23 2.56 -7.30
#